data_AF-A0A743YYV4-F1
#
_entry.id   AF-A0A743YYV4-F1
#
_cell.length_a   1.000
_cell.length_b   1.000
_cell.length_c   1.000
_cell.angle_alpha   90.00
_cell.angle_beta   90.00
_cell.angle_gamma   90.00
#
_symmetry.space_group_name_H-M   'P 1'
#
loop_
_entity.id
_entity.type
_entity.pdbx_description
1 polymer ?
#
loop_
_entity_poly.entity_id
_entity_poly.type
_entity_poly.pdbx_seq_one_letter_code
_entity_poly.pdbx_strand_id
1 'polypeptide(L)'
;MQRNLPHILSQATNAPLLLEPAYARVFFCALGRESGAGSLHIPQNLENLDQAGMELVTGNYMSGDKPRARFYQVVNGIAVLPVSGTLVHKLGGMRPFS
;
A
#
# COMPACT_ATOMS: atom_id res chain seq x y z
N MET A 1 -0.41 18.63 11.39
CA MET A 1 0.18 17.34 11.81
C MET A 1 1.61 17.28 11.27
N GLN A 2 2.61 17.19 12.13
CA GLN A 2 4.01 17.07 11.71
C GLN A 2 4.24 15.64 11.23
N ARG A 3 4.74 15.46 10.00
CA ARG A 3 5.06 14.14 9.44
C ARG A 3 6.39 13.67 10.05
N ASN A 4 6.37 12.56 10.79
CA ASN A 4 7.59 11.95 11.34
C ASN A 4 8.23 11.01 10.31
N LEU A 5 8.91 11.58 9.31
CA LEU A 5 9.54 10.84 8.22
C LEU A 5 10.55 9.78 8.69
N PRO A 6 11.43 10.03 9.68
CA PRO A 6 12.34 9.01 10.20
C PRO A 6 11.62 7.78 10.76
N HIS A 7 10.50 7.99 11.45
CA HIS A 7 9.70 6.89 11.99
C HIS A 7 9.05 6.06 10.86
N ILE A 8 8.49 6.72 9.84
CA ILE A 8 7.86 6.04 8.69
C ILE A 8 8.90 5.24 7.91
N LEU A 9 10.08 5.82 7.65
CA LEU A 9 11.20 5.12 7.02
C LEU A 9 11.59 3.86 7.79
N SER A 10 11.79 4.00 9.11
CA SER A 10 12.13 2.87 9.98
C SER A 10 11.08 1.76 9.89
N GLN A 11 9.79 2.09 9.95
CA GLN A 11 8.73 1.08 9.81
C GLN A 11 8.69 0.45 8.42
N ALA A 12 8.94 1.23 7.37
CA ALA A 12 8.89 0.76 5.99
C ALA A 12 10.06 -0.16 5.62
N THR A 13 11.23 -0.02 6.26
CA THR A 13 12.44 -0.79 5.95
C THR A 13 12.75 -1.91 6.94
N ASN A 14 12.28 -1.81 8.19
CA ASN A 14 12.63 -2.77 9.26
C ASN A 14 11.58 -3.86 9.49
N ALA A 15 10.51 -3.92 8.70
CA ALA A 15 9.46 -4.93 8.82
C ALA A 15 8.95 -5.36 7.43
N PRO A 16 8.50 -6.63 7.28
CA PRO A 16 7.82 -7.06 6.07
C PRO A 16 6.49 -6.33 5.92
N LEU A 17 6.24 -5.79 4.72
CA LEU A 17 5.00 -5.10 4.38
C LEU A 17 4.17 -5.94 3.43
N LEU A 18 2.87 -6.05 3.69
CA LEU A 18 1.91 -6.63 2.75
C LEU A 18 1.40 -5.53 1.82
N LEU A 19 1.98 -5.42 0.63
CA LEU A 19 1.65 -4.40 -0.36
C LEU A 19 1.56 -5.02 -1.75
N GLU A 20 0.65 -4.47 -2.57
CA GLU A 20 0.65 -4.74 -4.01
C GLU A 20 1.92 -4.17 -4.66
N PRO A 21 2.63 -4.91 -5.53
CA PRO A 21 3.89 -4.45 -6.12
C PRO A 21 3.79 -3.09 -6.81
N ALA A 22 2.68 -2.84 -7.53
CA ALA A 22 2.43 -1.57 -8.21
C ALA A 22 2.31 -0.39 -7.22
N TYR A 23 1.67 -0.62 -6.06
CA TYR A 23 1.53 0.39 -5.03
C TYR A 23 2.84 0.60 -4.25
N ALA A 24 3.58 -0.48 -3.97
CA ALA A 24 4.89 -0.40 -3.32
C ALA A 24 5.84 0.51 -4.11
N ARG A 25 5.87 0.40 -5.45
CA ARG A 25 6.66 1.27 -6.33
C ARG A 25 6.35 2.75 -6.09
N VAL A 26 5.07 3.13 -6.07
CA VAL A 26 4.64 4.52 -5.83
C VAL A 26 4.99 4.97 -4.41
N PHE A 27 4.70 4.13 -3.42
CA PHE A 27 4.96 4.42 -2.01
C PHE A 27 6.44 4.71 -1.74
N PHE A 28 7.34 3.85 -2.22
CA PHE A 28 8.78 4.03 -2.01
C PHE A 28 9.37 5.16 -2.86
N CYS A 29 8.82 5.47 -4.04
CA CYS A 29 9.21 6.69 -4.79
C CYS A 29 8.85 7.96 -4.01
N ALA A 30 7.66 8.02 -3.41
CA ALA A 30 7.24 9.16 -2.60
C ALA A 30 8.08 9.28 -1.32
N LEU A 31 8.24 8.17 -0.59
CA LEU A 31 9.02 8.13 0.65
C LEU A 31 10.49 8.48 0.42
N GLY A 32 11.09 7.92 -0.64
CA GLY A 32 12.47 8.20 -1.04
C GLY A 32 12.70 9.68 -1.32
N ARG A 33 11.82 10.31 -2.12
CA ARG A 33 11.88 11.76 -2.40
C ARG A 33 11.78 12.60 -1.13
N GLU A 34 10.80 12.33 -0.28
CA GLU A 34 10.61 13.08 0.98
C GLU A 34 11.79 12.88 1.95
N SER A 35 12.47 11.74 1.88
CA SER A 35 13.67 11.45 2.67
C SER A 35 15.00 11.95 2.09
N GLY A 36 14.99 12.49 0.87
CA GLY A 36 16.20 12.96 0.18
C GLY A 36 17.04 11.86 -0.48
N ALA A 37 16.45 10.71 -0.83
CA ALA A 37 17.13 9.68 -1.60
C ALA A 37 17.42 10.16 -3.03
N GLY A 38 18.62 9.87 -3.55
CA GLY A 38 19.01 10.26 -4.92
C GLY A 38 18.39 9.38 -6.00
N SER A 39 18.19 8.09 -5.70
CA SER A 39 17.63 7.12 -6.64
C SER A 39 16.99 5.94 -5.92
N LEU A 40 16.07 5.25 -6.60
CA LEU A 40 15.44 4.00 -6.16
C LEU A 40 15.74 2.88 -7.16
N HIS A 41 16.30 1.77 -6.69
CA HIS A 41 16.51 0.57 -7.50
C HIS A 41 15.36 -0.42 -7.32
N ILE A 42 14.81 -0.92 -8.42
CA ILE A 42 13.73 -1.92 -8.45
C ILE A 42 14.29 -3.22 -9.06
N PRO A 43 14.65 -4.21 -8.22
CA PRO A 43 15.37 -5.41 -8.69
C PRO A 43 14.59 -6.24 -9.69
N GLN A 44 13.26 -6.35 -9.54
CA GLN A 44 12.41 -7.19 -10.39
C GLN A 44 12.45 -6.78 -11.86
N ASN A 45 12.61 -5.48 -12.13
CA ASN A 45 12.60 -4.91 -13.48
C ASN A 45 13.97 -4.40 -13.92
N LEU A 46 15.01 -4.56 -13.09
CA LEU A 46 16.34 -3.94 -13.27
C LEU A 46 16.25 -2.42 -13.55
N GLU A 47 15.25 -1.77 -12.93
CA GLU A 47 14.94 -0.37 -13.16
C GLU A 47 15.64 0.48 -12.09
N ASN A 48 16.22 1.62 -12.49
CA ASN A 48 16.75 2.64 -11.59
C ASN A 48 16.01 3.94 -11.83
N LEU A 49 15.31 4.43 -10.82
CA LEU A 49 14.57 5.69 -10.87
C LEU A 49 15.39 6.77 -10.18
N ASP A 50 15.74 7.83 -10.90
CA ASP A 50 16.29 9.06 -10.33
C ASP A 50 15.18 9.93 -9.72
N GLN A 51 15.51 11.11 -9.21
CA GLN A 51 14.51 12.01 -8.62
C GLN A 51 13.38 12.40 -9.57
N ALA A 52 13.69 12.60 -10.86
CA ALA A 52 12.72 12.93 -11.89
C ALA A 52 11.81 11.73 -12.21
N GLY A 53 12.38 10.53 -12.32
CA GLY A 53 11.64 9.28 -12.48
C GLY A 53 10.71 9.01 -11.30
N MET A 54 11.18 9.19 -10.06
CA MET A 54 10.35 9.06 -8.86
C MET A 54 9.20 10.09 -8.85
N GLU A 55 9.42 11.32 -9.34
CA GLU A 55 8.37 12.33 -9.51
C GLU A 55 7.32 11.90 -10.52
N LEU A 56 7.75 11.43 -11.68
CA LEU A 56 6.85 10.99 -12.75
C LEU A 56 5.96 9.85 -12.26
N VAL A 57 6.53 8.88 -11.56
CA VAL A 57 5.78 7.73 -11.00
C VAL A 57 4.73 8.18 -10.00
N THR A 58 5.12 9.04 -9.05
CA THR A 58 4.21 9.56 -8.02
C THR A 58 3.16 10.48 -8.62
N GLY A 59 3.55 11.38 -9.52
CA GLY A 59 2.66 12.27 -10.26
C GLY A 59 1.62 11.52 -11.06
N ASN A 60 2.00 10.51 -11.84
CA ASN A 60 1.06 9.69 -12.61
C ASN A 60 0.03 8.99 -11.71
N TYR A 61 0.46 8.48 -10.55
CA TYR A 61 -0.46 7.85 -9.60
C TYR A 61 -1.44 8.86 -8.98
N MET A 62 -0.98 10.08 -8.65
CA MET A 62 -1.83 11.12 -8.07
C MET A 62 -2.76 11.78 -9.10
N SER A 63 -2.38 11.73 -10.39
CA SER A 63 -3.16 12.27 -11.51
C SER A 63 -4.29 11.34 -11.96
N GLY A 64 -4.21 10.05 -11.61
CA GLY A 64 -5.26 9.09 -11.87
C GLY A 64 -6.53 9.40 -11.09
N ASP A 65 -7.67 8.93 -11.59
CA ASP A 65 -8.91 8.94 -10.81
C ASP A 65 -8.65 8.21 -9.49
N LYS A 66 -8.77 8.94 -8.37
CA LYS A 66 -8.70 8.34 -7.04
C LYS A 66 -9.69 7.18 -7.00
N PRO A 67 -9.28 5.97 -6.60
CA PRO A 67 -10.21 4.88 -6.40
C PRO A 67 -11.37 5.42 -5.57
N ARG A 68 -12.60 5.30 -6.08
CA ARG A 68 -13.79 5.73 -5.36
C ARG A 68 -13.68 5.17 -3.95
N ALA A 69 -13.64 6.06 -2.95
CA ALA A 69 -13.57 5.64 -1.57
C ALA A 69 -14.69 4.63 -1.32
N ARG A 70 -14.32 3.37 -1.05
CA ARG A 70 -15.27 2.35 -0.65
C ARG A 70 -15.61 2.65 0.80
N PHE A 71 -16.58 3.54 0.99
CA PHE A 71 -17.15 3.75 2.31
C PHE A 71 -17.81 2.44 2.74
N TYR A 72 -17.33 1.87 3.83
CA TYR A 72 -18.09 0.89 4.57
C TYR A 72 -19.32 1.58 5.13
N GLN A 73 -20.47 0.91 5.05
CA GLN A 73 -21.68 1.45 5.64
C GLN A 73 -21.52 1.42 7.17
N VAL A 74 -21.85 2.52 7.85
CA VAL A 74 -21.91 2.53 9.31
C VAL A 74 -23.38 2.39 9.72
N VAL A 75 -23.71 1.36 10.49
CA VAL A 75 -25.05 1.13 11.05
C VAL A 75 -24.93 1.15 12.57
N ASN A 76 -25.62 2.08 13.24
CA ASN A 76 -25.58 2.26 14.70
C ASN A 76 -24.15 2.38 15.28
N GLY A 77 -23.25 3.07 14.58
CA GLY A 77 -21.85 3.23 15.00
C GLY A 77 -20.94 2.04 14.69
N ILE A 78 -21.43 1.02 13.99
CA ILE A 78 -20.64 -0.17 13.61
C ILE A 78 -20.33 -0.10 12.12
N ALA A 79 -19.04 -0.21 11.76
CA ALA A 79 -18.60 -0.33 10.37
C ALA A 79 -18.91 -1.71 9.80
N VAL A 80 -19.67 -1.76 8.71
CA VAL A 80 -20.08 -2.98 8.00
C VAL A 80 -19.15 -3.21 6.81
N LEU A 81 -18.35 -4.27 6.88
CA LEU A 81 -17.49 -4.74 5.79
C LEU A 81 -18.13 -5.98 5.14
N PRO A 82 -18.63 -5.89 3.89
CA PRO A 82 -19.15 -7.06 3.20
C PRO A 82 -17.98 -8.01 2.89
N VAL A 83 -18.07 -9.25 3.36
CA VAL A 83 -17.13 -10.33 3.02
C VAL A 83 -17.84 -11.28 2.08
N SER A 84 -17.30 -11.47 0.88
CA SER A 84 -17.79 -12.45 -0.09
C SER A 84 -16.82 -13.62 -0.17
N GLY A 85 -17.33 -14.84 -0.05
CA GLY A 85 -16.53 -16.08 -0.11
C GLY A 85 -17.03 -17.15 0.86
N THR A 86 -16.36 -18.29 0.90
CA THR A 86 -16.67 -19.38 1.84
C THR A 86 -15.86 -19.21 3.11
N LEU A 87 -16.55 -19.12 4.25
CA LEU A 87 -15.92 -19.03 5.56
C LEU A 87 -15.25 -20.37 5.89
N VAL A 88 -13.92 -20.39 5.87
CA VAL A 88 -13.11 -21.58 6.18
C VAL A 88 -12.50 -21.46 7.56
N HIS A 89 -12.41 -22.59 8.27
CA HIS A 89 -11.71 -22.64 9.54
C HIS A 89 -10.23 -22.28 9.35
N LYS A 90 -9.61 -21.59 10.33
CA LYS A 90 -8.20 -21.16 10.28
C LYS A 90 -7.21 -22.30 9.98
N LEU A 91 -7.58 -23.55 10.33
CA LEU A 91 -6.80 -24.77 10.11
C LEU A 91 -7.25 -25.57 8.86
N GLY A 92 -8.03 -24.98 7.95
CA GLY A 92 -8.36 -25.57 6.63
C GLY A 92 -9.44 -26.66 6.62
N GLY A 93 -10.05 -26.99 7.76
CA GLY A 93 -11.13 -27.97 7.83
C GLY A 93 -12.48 -27.39 7.42
N MET A 94 -13.06 -27.89 6.33
CA MET A 94 -14.44 -27.61 5.91
C MET A 94 -15.32 -28.79 6.34
N ARG A 95 -16.18 -28.59 7.35
CA ARG A 95 -17.29 -29.51 7.67
C ARG A 95 -18.57 -28.68 7.84
N PRO A 96 -19.19 -28.22 6.75
CA PRO A 96 -20.49 -27.58 6.83
C PRO A 96 -21.54 -28.68 6.87
N PHE A 97 -21.97 -29.06 8.06
CA PHE A 97 -23.21 -29.81 8.22
C PHE A 97 -24.17 -28.90 9.01
N SER A 98 -25.32 -28.64 8.41
CA SER A 98 -26.54 -28.17 9.06
C SER A 98 -27.43 -29.36 9.35
#